data_AF-A0A367JE42-F1
#
_entry.id   AF-A0A367JE42-F1
#
_cell.length_a   1.000
_cell.length_b   1.000
_cell.length_c   1.000
_cell.angle_alpha   90.00
_cell.angle_beta   90.00
_cell.angle_gamma   90.00
#
_symmetry.space_group_name_H-M   'P 1'
#
loop_
_entity.id
_entity.type
_entity.pdbx_description
1 polymer ?
#
loop_
_entity_poly.entity_id
_entity_poly.type
_entity_poly.pdbx_seq_one_letter_code
_entity_poly.pdbx_strand_id
1 'polypeptide(L)'
;MQHDQADLSDQLLSKIESYLLNGDRVGAVNYAIQEDLWAHALIISSCVGKELWQQVIAGFVDREMNATTEMRQTRTFHNIAGSNQPLRVMYSLFSGVGPAAMKEFVLHDIQYVNVPYGTVSSKPPVDVNQLIKWRDTVAILLANRTSRDSEALTALGDMMKEQGWIEAAHICYLLSPQSSIHSGLDTMNVRWTLMGSDTCSIESIRLTEIYELGYQLKHTNCLPFLQGYKLAHAWILSDYGLFNEAQRYHEAIDEAVRSNTKESPYLNQSLINQLTAFESHLENVTGKKTSVDPSSWLKPKFQKKTLTSLWGSLEGSFTKFVSGEELAQEPAPSRKSTEIMGRFI
;
A
#
# COMPACT_ATOMS: atom_id res chain seq x y z
N MET A 1 -11.53 16.10 52.71
CA MET A 1 -10.78 15.67 51.51
C MET A 1 -11.18 14.28 51.03
N GLN A 2 -10.90 13.18 51.74
CA GLN A 2 -11.32 11.84 51.26
C GLN A 2 -12.85 11.67 51.16
N HIS A 3 -13.63 12.27 52.07
CA HIS A 3 -15.09 12.15 52.03
C HIS A 3 -15.69 12.95 50.85
N ASP A 4 -15.18 14.16 50.58
CA ASP A 4 -15.64 15.01 49.47
C ASP A 4 -15.28 14.44 48.09
N GLN A 5 -14.16 13.71 47.98
CA GLN A 5 -13.77 13.04 46.74
C GLN A 5 -14.65 11.82 46.40
N ALA A 6 -15.16 11.11 47.41
CA ALA A 6 -16.09 10.01 47.21
C ALA A 6 -17.42 10.53 46.64
N ASP A 7 -17.97 11.59 47.27
CA ASP A 7 -19.22 12.23 46.83
C ASP A 7 -19.11 12.78 45.39
N LEU A 8 -17.99 13.44 45.03
CA LEU A 8 -17.76 13.87 43.65
C LEU A 8 -17.71 12.69 42.66
N SER A 9 -17.02 11.59 43.00
CA SER A 9 -16.95 10.41 42.14
C SER A 9 -18.35 9.81 41.88
N ASP A 10 -19.15 9.67 42.94
CA ASP A 10 -20.50 9.13 42.84
C ASP A 10 -21.43 10.06 42.04
N GLN A 11 -21.28 11.39 42.15
CA GLN A 11 -22.01 12.37 41.35
C GLN A 11 -21.67 12.28 39.84
N LEU A 12 -20.38 12.16 39.49
CA LEU A 12 -19.93 11.99 38.10
C LEU A 12 -20.51 10.71 37.47
N LEU A 13 -20.43 9.59 38.21
CA LEU A 13 -20.96 8.30 37.75
C LEU A 13 -22.49 8.30 37.64
N SER A 14 -23.19 8.88 38.62
CA SER A 14 -24.67 9.02 38.60
C SER A 14 -25.16 9.81 37.38
N LYS A 15 -24.38 10.80 36.91
CA LYS A 15 -24.70 11.58 35.72
C LYS A 15 -24.45 10.79 34.43
N ILE A 16 -23.39 9.97 34.35
CA ILE A 16 -23.20 9.01 33.25
C ILE A 16 -24.36 8.00 33.22
N GLU A 17 -24.77 7.46 34.38
CA GLU A 17 -25.91 6.55 34.48
C GLU A 17 -27.20 7.20 33.97
N SER A 18 -27.47 8.46 34.35
CA SER A 18 -28.63 9.22 33.84
C SER A 18 -28.65 9.35 32.32
N TYR A 19 -27.52 9.65 31.67
CA TYR A 19 -27.44 9.65 30.20
C TYR A 19 -27.77 8.27 29.61
N LEU A 20 -27.24 7.18 30.19
CA LEU A 20 -27.46 5.82 29.72
C LEU A 20 -28.91 5.34 29.95
N LEU A 21 -29.54 5.68 31.07
CA LEU A 21 -30.96 5.41 31.36
C LEU A 21 -31.88 6.12 30.36
N ASN A 22 -31.51 7.33 29.92
CA ASN A 22 -32.21 8.07 28.87
C ASN A 22 -31.88 7.56 27.45
N GLY A 23 -31.00 6.56 27.31
CA GLY A 23 -30.55 6.01 26.03
C GLY A 23 -29.53 6.87 25.28
N ASP A 24 -29.12 8.02 25.81
CA ASP A 24 -28.18 8.95 25.20
C ASP A 24 -26.72 8.53 25.46
N ARG A 25 -26.30 7.48 24.73
CA ARG A 25 -24.93 6.96 24.80
C ARG A 25 -23.89 7.96 24.28
N VAL A 26 -24.28 8.88 23.40
CA VAL A 26 -23.36 9.88 22.83
C VAL A 26 -23.11 10.99 23.86
N GLY A 27 -24.17 11.48 24.53
CA GLY A 27 -24.06 12.38 25.68
C GLY A 27 -23.24 11.77 26.82
N ALA A 28 -23.46 10.48 27.13
CA ALA A 28 -22.66 9.76 28.13
C ALA A 28 -21.16 9.74 27.80
N VAL A 29 -20.78 9.46 26.55
CA VAL A 29 -19.38 9.47 26.09
C VAL A 29 -18.79 10.88 26.11
N ASN A 30 -19.52 11.88 25.59
CA ASN A 30 -19.06 13.27 25.58
C ASN A 30 -18.84 13.79 27.01
N TYR A 31 -19.73 13.45 27.93
CA TYR A 31 -19.60 13.79 29.34
C TYR A 31 -18.40 13.08 30.00
N ALA A 32 -18.20 11.79 29.72
CA ALA A 32 -17.03 11.06 30.20
C ALA A 32 -15.70 11.65 29.67
N ILE A 33 -15.64 12.14 28.43
CA ILE A 33 -14.46 12.84 27.89
C ILE A 33 -14.22 14.18 28.62
N GLN A 34 -15.29 14.96 28.86
CA GLN A 34 -15.18 16.26 29.53
C GLN A 34 -14.59 16.18 30.94
N GLU A 35 -14.88 15.09 31.65
CA GLU A 35 -14.42 14.83 33.02
C GLU A 35 -13.15 13.95 33.07
N ASP A 36 -12.44 13.77 31.94
CA ASP A 36 -11.25 12.89 31.79
C ASP A 36 -11.48 11.40 32.19
N LEU A 37 -12.73 10.94 32.20
CA LEU A 37 -13.14 9.56 32.53
C LEU A 37 -12.97 8.60 31.34
N TRP A 38 -11.76 8.57 30.76
CA TRP A 38 -11.43 7.85 29.52
C TRP A 38 -11.80 6.37 29.52
N ALA A 39 -11.68 5.66 30.65
CA ALA A 39 -12.10 4.26 30.75
C ALA A 39 -13.61 4.09 30.47
N HIS A 40 -14.46 4.99 30.99
CA HIS A 40 -15.90 4.98 30.73
C HIS A 40 -16.20 5.37 29.28
N ALA A 41 -15.51 6.39 28.75
CA ALA A 41 -15.65 6.81 27.35
C ALA A 41 -15.32 5.66 26.38
N LEU A 42 -14.23 4.92 26.62
CA LEU A 42 -13.82 3.76 25.83
C LEU A 42 -14.84 2.61 25.90
N ILE A 43 -15.27 2.23 27.10
CA ILE A 43 -16.25 1.15 27.30
C ILE A 43 -17.56 1.49 26.59
N ILE A 44 -18.11 2.69 26.82
CA ILE A 44 -19.42 3.07 26.26
C ILE A 44 -19.33 3.19 24.74
N SER A 45 -18.33 3.91 24.21
CA SER A 45 -18.22 4.16 22.77
C SER A 45 -18.03 2.90 21.92
N SER A 46 -17.39 1.86 22.47
CA SER A 46 -17.31 0.53 21.82
C SER A 46 -18.67 -0.09 21.48
N CYS A 47 -19.73 0.33 22.18
CA CYS A 47 -21.12 -0.13 22.03
C CYS A 47 -22.05 0.91 21.35
N VAL A 48 -21.50 1.97 20.75
CA VAL A 48 -22.27 3.01 20.04
C VAL A 48 -22.09 2.92 18.53
N GLY A 49 -20.86 3.03 18.04
CA GLY A 49 -20.58 3.12 16.62
C GLY A 49 -19.10 3.38 16.34
N LYS A 50 -18.66 3.04 15.12
CA LYS A 50 -17.26 3.08 14.71
C LYS A 50 -16.70 4.49 14.75
N GLU A 51 -17.49 5.48 14.34
CA GLU A 51 -17.09 6.88 14.22
C GLU A 51 -16.82 7.49 15.60
N LEU A 52 -17.69 7.21 16.59
CA LEU A 52 -17.50 7.67 17.97
C LEU A 52 -16.33 6.94 18.64
N TRP A 53 -16.18 5.64 18.43
CA TRP A 53 -15.02 4.87 18.89
C TRP A 53 -13.70 5.45 18.35
N GLN A 54 -13.66 5.82 17.06
CA GLN A 54 -12.49 6.47 16.45
C GLN A 54 -12.18 7.84 17.05
N GLN A 55 -13.21 8.66 17.30
CA GLN A 55 -13.05 9.96 17.96
C GLN A 55 -12.54 9.82 19.40
N VAL A 56 -13.08 8.87 20.18
CA VAL A 56 -12.65 8.60 21.56
C VAL A 56 -11.20 8.10 21.60
N ILE A 57 -10.81 7.18 20.71
CA ILE A 57 -9.43 6.70 20.64
C ILE A 57 -8.48 7.83 20.22
N ALA A 58 -8.85 8.67 19.24
CA ALA A 58 -8.02 9.81 18.86
C ALA A 58 -7.84 10.81 20.02
N GLY A 59 -8.93 11.15 20.72
CA GLY A 59 -8.89 12.00 21.92
C GLY A 59 -8.06 11.39 23.05
N PHE A 60 -8.17 10.07 23.27
CA PHE A 60 -7.36 9.35 24.26
C PHE A 60 -5.87 9.35 23.91
N VAL A 61 -5.52 9.09 22.64
CA VAL A 61 -4.12 9.15 22.19
C VAL A 61 -3.55 10.55 22.35
N ASP A 62 -4.31 11.59 21.98
CA ASP A 62 -3.86 12.97 22.15
C ASP A 62 -3.70 13.35 23.63
N ARG A 63 -4.77 13.14 24.42
CA ARG A 63 -4.80 13.48 25.85
C ARG A 63 -3.79 12.68 26.65
N GLU A 64 -3.68 11.37 26.48
CA GLU A 64 -2.81 10.54 27.33
C GLU A 64 -1.37 10.45 26.82
N MET A 65 -1.16 10.41 25.49
CA MET A 65 0.14 10.09 24.90
C MET A 65 0.86 11.29 24.28
N ASN A 66 0.13 12.28 23.74
CA ASN A 66 0.71 13.50 23.17
C ASN A 66 0.82 14.66 24.17
N ALA A 67 0.18 14.57 25.34
CA ALA A 67 0.25 15.58 26.39
C ALA A 67 1.68 16.05 26.69
N THR A 68 1.84 17.37 26.87
CA THR A 68 3.13 17.96 27.25
C THR A 68 3.56 17.48 28.63
N THR A 69 4.84 17.66 28.97
CA THR A 69 5.36 17.31 30.29
C THR A 69 4.65 18.07 31.41
N GLU A 70 4.24 19.31 31.16
CA GLU A 70 3.44 20.13 32.10
C GLU A 70 2.03 19.55 32.28
N MET A 71 1.35 19.17 31.18
CA MET A 71 0.03 18.52 31.22
C MET A 71 0.04 17.14 31.89
N ARG A 72 1.21 16.49 31.99
CA ARG A 72 1.39 15.24 32.74
C ARG A 72 1.68 15.47 34.23
N GLN A 73 2.36 16.56 34.61
CA GLN A 73 2.72 16.84 36.01
C GLN A 73 1.51 17.01 36.94
N THR A 74 0.33 17.34 36.40
CA THR A 74 -0.93 17.42 37.16
C THR A 74 -1.56 16.06 37.46
N ARG A 75 -1.00 14.93 36.97
CA ARG A 75 -1.58 13.60 37.15
C ARG A 75 -1.07 12.92 38.43
N THR A 76 -2.03 12.38 39.19
CA THR A 76 -1.80 11.74 40.49
C THR A 76 -1.31 10.29 40.38
N PHE A 77 -1.59 9.62 39.26
CA PHE A 77 -1.21 8.23 39.00
C PHE A 77 -0.56 8.07 37.63
N HIS A 78 0.42 7.16 37.54
CA HIS A 78 1.10 6.76 36.30
C HIS A 78 1.65 7.92 35.43
N ASN A 79 2.57 8.71 35.99
CA ASN A 79 3.39 9.71 35.27
C ASN A 79 4.40 9.05 34.30
N ILE A 80 3.90 8.31 33.32
CA ILE A 80 4.67 7.67 32.26
C ILE A 80 4.92 8.73 31.17
N ALA A 81 6.18 9.14 31.02
CA ALA A 81 6.59 10.11 30.02
C ALA A 81 7.41 9.43 28.89
N GLY A 82 7.07 9.74 27.64
CA GLY A 82 7.84 9.31 26.47
C GLY A 82 7.06 9.48 25.16
N SER A 83 7.77 9.71 24.05
CA SER A 83 7.15 9.62 22.72
C SER A 83 7.00 8.15 22.33
N ASN A 84 5.94 7.52 22.84
CA ASN A 84 5.57 6.13 22.55
C ASN A 84 4.93 6.00 21.16
N GLN A 85 5.63 6.53 20.14
CA GLN A 85 5.17 6.69 18.76
C GLN A 85 4.65 5.38 18.12
N PRO A 86 5.32 4.21 18.25
CA PRO A 86 4.76 2.95 17.79
C PRO A 86 3.41 2.61 18.45
N LEU A 87 3.25 2.92 19.75
CA LEU A 87 2.04 2.60 20.51
C LEU A 87 0.87 3.52 20.15
N ARG A 88 1.12 4.82 19.90
CA ARG A 88 0.08 5.75 19.41
C ARG A 88 -0.48 5.31 18.06
N VAL A 89 0.40 4.96 17.13
CA VAL A 89 0.05 4.40 15.83
C VAL A 89 -0.77 3.11 16.00
N MET A 90 -0.35 2.22 16.91
CA MET A 90 -1.05 0.97 17.18
C MET A 90 -2.46 1.19 17.75
N TYR A 91 -2.62 2.08 18.72
CA TYR A 91 -3.93 2.44 19.29
C TYR A 91 -4.84 3.09 18.24
N SER A 92 -4.32 4.03 17.46
CA SER A 92 -5.06 4.60 16.33
C SER A 92 -5.49 3.51 15.35
N LEU A 93 -4.61 2.56 15.00
CA LEU A 93 -4.96 1.45 14.12
C LEU A 93 -6.01 0.49 14.71
N PHE A 94 -6.02 0.23 16.02
CA PHE A 94 -7.08 -0.53 16.69
C PHE A 94 -8.47 0.13 16.58
N SER A 95 -8.54 1.45 16.34
CA SER A 95 -9.82 2.10 16.01
C SER A 95 -10.31 1.85 14.57
N GLY A 96 -9.51 1.20 13.72
CA GLY A 96 -9.88 0.80 12.36
C GLY A 96 -9.79 1.93 11.31
N VAL A 97 -9.10 3.05 11.63
CA VAL A 97 -8.87 4.15 10.67
C VAL A 97 -7.93 3.77 9.52
N GLY A 98 -7.14 2.69 9.68
CA GLY A 98 -6.24 2.18 8.65
C GLY A 98 -5.08 3.15 8.36
N PRO A 99 -4.88 3.61 7.11
CA PRO A 99 -3.74 4.45 6.74
C PRO A 99 -3.67 5.78 7.49
N ALA A 100 -4.83 6.31 7.93
CA ALA A 100 -4.87 7.54 8.72
C ALA A 100 -4.20 7.41 10.11
N ALA A 101 -3.92 6.20 10.60
CA ALA A 101 -3.16 5.98 11.83
C ALA A 101 -1.71 6.49 11.75
N MET A 102 -1.15 6.65 10.54
CA MET A 102 0.20 7.20 10.35
C MET A 102 0.32 8.69 10.68
N LYS A 103 -0.80 9.39 10.89
CA LYS A 103 -0.79 10.74 11.49
C LYS A 103 -0.18 10.75 12.90
N GLU A 104 -0.32 9.66 13.65
CA GLU A 104 0.26 9.53 14.99
C GLU A 104 1.77 9.22 14.97
N PHE A 105 2.31 8.87 13.79
CA PHE A 105 3.73 8.56 13.64
C PHE A 105 4.59 9.84 13.65
N VAL A 106 4.22 10.88 12.91
CA VAL A 106 4.87 12.20 12.99
C VAL A 106 3.95 13.22 13.64
N LEU A 107 4.32 13.66 14.85
CA LEU A 107 3.69 14.82 15.47
C LEU A 107 4.25 16.09 14.80
N HIS A 108 3.33 16.88 14.24
CA HIS A 108 3.64 18.18 13.65
C HIS A 108 3.30 19.26 14.67
N ASP A 109 4.28 20.08 15.05
CA ASP A 109 4.04 21.27 15.85
C ASP A 109 3.46 22.38 14.94
N ILE A 110 2.14 22.34 14.73
CA ILE A 110 1.45 23.24 13.79
C ILE A 110 1.46 24.66 14.36
N GLN A 111 2.21 25.55 13.70
CA GLN A 111 2.33 26.94 14.11
C GLN A 111 1.22 27.78 13.48
N TYR A 112 0.33 28.31 14.33
CA TYR A 112 -0.74 29.21 13.91
C TYR A 112 -0.27 30.67 13.99
N VAL A 113 -0.04 31.28 12.83
CA VAL A 113 0.42 32.66 12.69
C VAL A 113 -0.76 33.55 12.32
N ASN A 114 -1.09 34.50 13.18
CA ASN A 114 -2.10 35.52 12.88
C ASN A 114 -1.51 36.57 11.93
N VAL A 115 -2.12 36.72 10.75
CA VAL A 115 -1.80 37.75 9.76
C VAL A 115 -3.00 38.70 9.58
N PRO A 116 -2.83 39.90 8.99
CA PRO A 116 -3.91 40.91 8.90
C PRO A 116 -5.19 40.46 8.19
N TYR A 117 -5.16 39.35 7.44
CA TYR A 117 -6.29 38.80 6.69
C TYR A 117 -6.77 37.43 7.18
N GLY A 118 -6.31 36.95 8.35
CA GLY A 118 -6.74 35.68 8.96
C GLY A 118 -5.64 34.96 9.73
N THR A 119 -5.91 33.73 10.17
CA THR A 119 -4.88 32.87 10.79
C THR A 119 -4.35 31.89 9.74
N VAL A 120 -3.03 31.84 9.54
CA VAL A 120 -2.36 30.89 8.65
C VAL A 120 -1.71 29.79 9.47
N SER A 121 -1.88 28.54 9.06
CA SER A 121 -1.22 27.37 9.66
C SER A 121 0.07 27.06 8.88
N SER A 122 1.23 27.19 9.53
CA SER A 122 2.50 26.67 9.02
C SER A 122 2.75 25.27 9.57
N LYS A 123 3.05 24.31 8.69
CA LYS A 123 3.56 23.00 9.08
C LYS A 123 5.09 23.03 8.99
N PRO A 124 5.83 22.85 10.11
CA PRO A 124 7.28 22.72 10.04
C PRO A 124 7.67 21.44 9.26
N PRO A 125 8.89 21.38 8.71
CA PRO A 125 9.41 20.15 8.14
C PRO A 125 9.47 19.04 9.20
N VAL A 126 9.37 17.79 8.75
CA VAL A 126 9.41 16.62 9.64
C VAL A 126 10.78 16.54 10.33
N ASP A 127 10.77 16.45 11.66
CA ASP A 127 11.99 16.15 12.42
C ASP A 127 12.43 14.71 12.11
N VAL A 128 13.61 14.58 11.49
CA VAL A 128 14.22 13.32 11.10
C VAL A 128 14.40 12.37 12.31
N ASN A 129 14.53 12.89 13.53
CA ASN A 129 14.61 12.06 14.73
C ASN A 129 13.33 11.26 15.00
N GLN A 130 12.15 11.76 14.57
CA GLN A 130 10.90 11.01 14.64
C GLN A 130 10.90 9.82 13.66
N LEU A 131 11.55 9.94 12.50
CA LEU A 131 11.60 8.88 11.49
C LEU A 131 12.37 7.64 11.99
N ILE A 132 13.36 7.81 12.88
CA ILE A 132 14.19 6.72 13.43
C ILE A 132 13.35 5.56 14.00
N LYS A 133 12.15 5.85 14.52
CA LYS A 133 11.21 4.88 15.10
C LYS A 133 10.43 4.04 14.09
N TRP A 134 10.68 4.18 12.78
CA TRP A 134 9.99 3.40 11.74
C TRP A 134 10.11 1.89 11.95
N ARG A 135 11.29 1.38 12.37
CA ARG A 135 11.49 -0.06 12.61
C ARG A 135 10.63 -0.59 13.76
N ASP A 136 10.56 0.16 14.85
CA ASP A 136 9.74 -0.19 16.02
C ASP A 136 8.25 -0.16 15.66
N THR A 137 7.81 0.80 14.83
CA THR A 137 6.45 0.89 14.31
C THR A 137 6.12 -0.26 13.34
N VAL A 138 7.01 -0.62 12.42
CA VAL A 138 6.81 -1.80 11.55
C VAL A 138 6.72 -3.07 12.40
N ALA A 139 7.59 -3.22 13.40
CA ALA A 139 7.60 -4.38 14.28
C ALA A 139 6.30 -4.53 15.09
N ILE A 140 5.77 -3.45 15.70
CA ILE A 140 4.53 -3.55 16.48
C ILE A 140 3.31 -3.84 15.59
N LEU A 141 3.26 -3.29 14.38
CA LEU A 141 2.21 -3.54 13.39
C LEU A 141 2.22 -5.01 12.92
N LEU A 142 3.41 -5.55 12.62
CA LEU A 142 3.55 -6.96 12.21
C LEU A 142 3.24 -7.93 13.35
N ALA A 143 3.58 -7.59 14.60
CA ALA A 143 3.27 -8.39 15.77
C ALA A 143 1.77 -8.38 16.13
N ASN A 144 1.03 -7.34 15.74
CA ASN A 144 -0.39 -7.13 16.09
C ASN A 144 -1.22 -6.86 14.83
N ARG A 145 -1.27 -7.84 13.90
CA ARG A 145 -1.93 -7.68 12.61
C ARG A 145 -3.40 -7.25 12.76
N THR A 146 -3.85 -6.33 11.90
CA THR A 146 -5.25 -5.86 11.86
C THR A 146 -5.77 -5.85 10.41
N SER A 147 -7.08 -5.75 10.21
CA SER A 147 -7.68 -5.80 8.86
C SER A 147 -7.22 -4.72 7.88
N ARG A 148 -6.61 -3.62 8.37
CA ARG A 148 -6.14 -2.48 7.56
C ARG A 148 -4.67 -2.13 7.83
N ASP A 149 -3.90 -3.08 8.36
CA ASP A 149 -2.47 -2.89 8.66
C ASP A 149 -1.60 -2.76 7.40
N SER A 150 -1.95 -3.45 6.31
CA SER A 150 -1.27 -3.36 5.02
C SER A 150 -1.36 -1.94 4.46
N GLU A 151 -2.56 -1.34 4.48
CA GLU A 151 -2.77 0.07 4.09
C GLU A 151 -1.96 1.02 4.97
N ALA A 152 -1.87 0.73 6.27
CA ALA A 152 -1.11 1.53 7.22
C ALA A 152 0.41 1.44 6.99
N LEU A 153 0.94 0.24 6.71
CA LEU A 153 2.33 0.02 6.31
C LEU A 153 2.66 0.70 4.98
N THR A 154 1.74 0.68 4.01
CA THR A 154 1.90 1.42 2.74
C THR A 154 1.94 2.92 2.97
N ALA A 155 1.08 3.47 3.82
CA ALA A 155 1.11 4.89 4.21
C ALA A 155 2.39 5.28 4.98
N LEU A 156 2.95 4.37 5.79
CA LEU A 156 4.26 4.56 6.41
C LEU A 156 5.37 4.62 5.35
N GLY A 157 5.32 3.73 4.36
CA GLY A 157 6.25 3.71 3.23
C GLY A 157 6.18 4.99 2.39
N ASP A 158 4.98 5.45 2.06
CA ASP A 158 4.75 6.69 1.31
C ASP A 158 5.35 7.89 2.03
N MET A 159 5.12 8.01 3.34
CA MET A 159 5.72 9.06 4.18
C MET A 159 7.25 8.96 4.26
N MET A 160 7.82 7.75 4.37
CA MET A 160 9.29 7.57 4.33
C MET A 160 9.86 8.01 2.98
N LYS A 161 9.16 7.70 1.89
CA LYS A 161 9.56 8.07 0.52
C LYS A 161 9.54 9.58 0.31
N GLU A 162 8.51 10.27 0.80
CA GLU A 162 8.42 11.74 0.81
C GLU A 162 9.59 12.40 1.56
N GLN A 163 10.11 11.78 2.61
CA GLN A 163 11.29 12.26 3.35
C GLN A 163 12.63 11.78 2.76
N GLY A 164 12.63 11.09 1.62
CA GLY A 164 13.83 10.57 0.95
C GLY A 164 14.40 9.27 1.54
N TRP A 165 13.71 8.62 2.47
CA TRP A 165 14.13 7.35 3.10
C TRP A 165 13.71 6.15 2.24
N ILE A 166 14.23 6.08 1.01
CA ILE A 166 13.79 5.15 -0.05
C ILE A 166 13.89 3.67 0.37
N GLU A 167 15.01 3.26 1.00
CA GLU A 167 15.17 1.89 1.48
C GLU A 167 14.12 1.50 2.54
N ALA A 168 13.83 2.40 3.49
CA ALA A 168 12.82 2.17 4.52
C ALA A 168 11.41 2.11 3.90
N ALA A 169 11.13 2.96 2.92
CA ALA A 169 9.88 2.91 2.15
C ALA A 169 9.72 1.56 1.43
N HIS A 170 10.75 1.10 0.71
CA HIS A 170 10.70 -0.16 -0.04
C HIS A 170 10.58 -1.38 0.90
N ILE A 171 11.15 -1.33 2.11
CA ILE A 171 10.91 -2.34 3.16
C ILE A 171 9.46 -2.33 3.63
N CYS A 172 8.85 -1.15 3.84
CA CYS A 172 7.43 -1.07 4.21
C CYS A 172 6.53 -1.66 3.12
N TYR A 173 6.78 -1.30 1.84
CA TYR A 173 6.04 -1.80 0.69
C TYR A 173 6.17 -3.32 0.49
N LEU A 174 7.37 -3.88 0.71
CA LEU A 174 7.63 -5.32 0.68
C LEU A 174 6.78 -6.09 1.71
N LEU A 175 6.46 -5.45 2.84
CA LEU A 175 5.69 -6.01 3.95
C LEU A 175 4.17 -5.79 3.81
N SER A 176 3.72 -4.98 2.84
CA SER A 176 2.31 -4.69 2.55
C SER A 176 1.88 -4.97 1.10
N PRO A 177 2.17 -6.17 0.52
CA PRO A 177 1.91 -6.47 -0.89
C PRO A 177 0.43 -6.41 -1.31
N GLN A 178 -0.52 -6.42 -0.37
CA GLN A 178 -1.95 -6.26 -0.67
C GLN A 178 -2.35 -4.81 -1.03
N SER A 179 -1.53 -3.83 -0.68
CA SER A 179 -1.78 -2.40 -0.93
C SER A 179 -0.61 -1.66 -1.58
N SER A 180 0.58 -2.26 -1.59
CA SER A 180 1.77 -1.77 -2.29
C SER A 180 2.01 -2.52 -3.59
N ILE A 181 1.61 -1.92 -4.71
CA ILE A 181 1.81 -2.47 -6.05
C ILE A 181 3.30 -2.47 -6.41
N HIS A 182 3.85 -3.65 -6.67
CA HIS A 182 5.19 -3.87 -7.23
C HIS A 182 5.06 -4.18 -8.73
N SER A 183 5.55 -3.28 -9.58
CA SER A 183 5.42 -3.38 -11.04
C SER A 183 6.43 -2.47 -11.75
N GLY A 184 6.35 -2.33 -13.08
CA GLY A 184 7.09 -1.31 -13.84
C GLY A 184 6.65 0.13 -13.54
N LEU A 185 7.53 1.09 -13.81
CA LEU A 185 7.38 2.52 -13.50
C LEU A 185 6.16 3.20 -14.18
N ASP A 186 5.68 2.61 -15.28
CA ASP A 186 4.51 3.00 -16.05
C ASP A 186 3.18 2.49 -15.47
N THR A 187 3.22 1.59 -14.49
CA THR A 187 2.00 1.08 -13.84
C THR A 187 1.40 2.14 -12.91
N MET A 188 0.12 2.46 -13.11
CA MET A 188 -0.61 3.38 -12.24
C MET A 188 -0.58 2.91 -10.76
N ASN A 189 -0.28 3.85 -9.86
CA ASN A 189 -0.15 3.62 -8.40
C ASN A 189 0.97 2.65 -7.96
N VAL A 190 1.92 2.31 -8.85
CA VAL A 190 3.13 1.57 -8.47
C VAL A 190 3.86 2.29 -7.32
N ARG A 191 4.31 1.52 -6.32
CA ARG A 191 5.03 2.06 -5.15
C ARG A 191 6.54 1.94 -5.27
N TRP A 192 6.97 0.86 -5.90
CA TRP A 192 8.37 0.56 -6.16
C TRP A 192 8.48 -0.33 -7.41
N THR A 193 9.63 -0.26 -8.07
CA THR A 193 9.98 -1.12 -9.22
C THR A 193 11.26 -1.88 -8.90
N LEU A 194 12.33 -1.14 -8.59
CA LEU A 194 13.58 -1.70 -8.11
C LEU A 194 13.69 -1.54 -6.58
N MET A 195 14.25 -2.52 -5.90
CA MET A 195 14.48 -2.49 -4.45
C MET A 195 15.67 -1.57 -4.11
N GLY A 196 15.61 -0.90 -2.95
CA GLY A 196 16.70 -0.05 -2.44
C GLY A 196 16.82 1.34 -3.05
N SER A 197 16.48 1.53 -4.33
CA SER A 197 16.54 2.85 -4.99
C SER A 197 15.42 3.05 -6.01
N ASP A 198 14.97 4.29 -6.18
CA ASP A 198 14.15 4.74 -7.32
C ASP A 198 14.99 4.97 -8.59
N THR A 199 16.31 5.06 -8.47
CA THR A 199 17.22 5.14 -9.62
C THR A 199 17.63 3.75 -10.11
N CYS A 200 17.80 3.63 -11.43
CA CYS A 200 18.37 2.44 -12.05
C CYS A 200 19.86 2.34 -11.70
N SER A 201 20.19 1.46 -10.76
CA SER A 201 21.56 1.17 -10.30
C SER A 201 21.80 -0.34 -10.32
N ILE A 202 23.06 -0.77 -10.48
CA ILE A 202 23.38 -2.20 -10.53
C ILE A 202 22.98 -2.90 -9.23
N GLU A 203 23.17 -2.22 -8.10
CA GLU A 203 22.76 -2.65 -6.77
C GLU A 203 21.23 -2.82 -6.66
N SER A 204 20.45 -1.84 -7.13
CA SER A 204 18.98 -1.93 -7.11
C SER A 204 18.44 -3.03 -8.03
N ILE A 205 19.09 -3.27 -9.18
CA ILE A 205 18.78 -4.41 -10.05
C ILE A 205 19.06 -5.72 -9.30
N ARG A 206 20.27 -5.91 -8.75
CA ARG A 206 20.67 -7.13 -8.02
C ARG A 206 19.79 -7.44 -6.81
N LEU A 207 19.42 -6.43 -6.02
CA LEU A 207 18.47 -6.60 -4.91
C LEU A 207 17.09 -7.05 -5.41
N THR A 208 16.65 -6.55 -6.56
CA THR A 208 15.37 -6.96 -7.19
C THR A 208 15.45 -8.36 -7.79
N GLU A 209 16.62 -8.80 -8.27
CA GLU A 209 16.86 -10.19 -8.69
C GLU A 209 16.79 -11.17 -7.51
N ILE A 210 17.34 -10.80 -6.34
CA ILE A 210 17.21 -11.59 -5.09
C ILE A 210 15.74 -11.68 -4.66
N TYR A 211 14.99 -10.58 -4.79
CA TYR A 211 13.54 -10.59 -4.56
C TYR A 211 12.80 -11.49 -5.58
N GLU A 212 13.12 -11.41 -6.87
CA GLU A 212 12.52 -12.27 -7.91
C GLU A 212 12.79 -13.75 -7.61
N LEU A 213 13.99 -14.13 -7.18
CA LEU A 213 14.30 -15.49 -6.77
C LEU A 213 13.37 -15.94 -5.62
N GLY A 214 13.18 -15.10 -4.59
CA GLY A 214 12.23 -15.36 -3.51
C GLY A 214 10.77 -15.43 -3.95
N TYR A 215 10.39 -14.64 -4.95
CA TYR A 215 9.06 -14.67 -5.58
C TYR A 215 8.85 -15.96 -6.39
N GLN A 216 9.88 -16.41 -7.11
CA GLN A 216 9.87 -17.62 -7.94
C GLN A 216 9.75 -18.91 -7.13
N LEU A 217 10.23 -18.94 -5.88
CA LEU A 217 10.01 -20.05 -4.96
C LEU A 217 8.51 -20.26 -4.60
N LYS A 218 7.65 -19.28 -4.87
CA LYS A 218 6.20 -19.36 -4.64
C LYS A 218 5.37 -19.32 -5.93
N HIS A 219 5.91 -18.79 -7.02
CA HIS A 219 5.21 -18.61 -8.31
C HIS A 219 6.12 -19.07 -9.44
N THR A 220 5.61 -19.83 -10.41
CA THR A 220 6.40 -20.32 -11.56
C THR A 220 6.81 -19.24 -12.57
N ASN A 221 6.64 -17.96 -12.23
CA ASN A 221 6.71 -16.84 -13.17
C ASN A 221 7.83 -15.87 -12.79
N CYS A 222 8.52 -15.33 -13.80
CA CYS A 222 9.38 -14.17 -13.67
C CYS A 222 8.58 -12.89 -13.37
N LEU A 223 9.29 -11.81 -13.01
CA LEU A 223 8.77 -10.44 -12.99
C LEU A 223 8.97 -9.83 -14.39
N PRO A 224 7.92 -9.64 -15.21
CA PRO A 224 8.10 -9.28 -16.62
C PRO A 224 8.76 -7.92 -16.82
N PHE A 225 8.47 -6.94 -15.94
CA PHE A 225 9.09 -5.61 -15.96
C PHE A 225 10.59 -5.63 -15.63
N LEU A 226 11.09 -6.66 -14.95
CA LEU A 226 12.49 -6.76 -14.54
C LEU A 226 13.42 -7.17 -15.71
N GLN A 227 12.90 -7.83 -16.74
CA GLN A 227 13.72 -8.45 -17.78
C GLN A 227 14.52 -7.44 -18.62
N GLY A 228 13.98 -6.24 -18.84
CA GLY A 228 14.71 -5.14 -19.49
C GLY A 228 15.89 -4.62 -18.67
N TYR A 229 15.76 -4.56 -17.34
CA TYR A 229 16.84 -4.18 -16.44
C TYR A 229 17.94 -5.25 -16.38
N LYS A 230 17.55 -6.54 -16.37
CA LYS A 230 18.49 -7.65 -16.48
C LYS A 230 19.30 -7.60 -17.78
N LEU A 231 18.65 -7.30 -18.91
CA LEU A 231 19.35 -7.17 -20.20
C LEU A 231 20.36 -6.00 -20.17
N ALA A 232 20.01 -4.87 -19.56
CA ALA A 232 20.94 -3.76 -19.38
C ALA A 232 22.14 -4.13 -18.48
N HIS A 233 21.92 -4.88 -17.39
CA HIS A 233 23.00 -5.42 -16.56
C HIS A 233 23.87 -6.43 -17.33
N ALA A 234 23.27 -7.24 -18.21
CA ALA A 234 24.00 -8.19 -19.06
C ALA A 234 24.92 -7.50 -20.09
N TRP A 235 24.48 -6.40 -20.70
CA TRP A 235 25.34 -5.56 -21.56
C TRP A 235 26.52 -4.96 -20.77
N ILE A 236 26.28 -4.47 -19.56
CA ILE A 236 27.36 -3.98 -18.69
C ILE A 236 28.36 -5.11 -18.37
N LEU A 237 27.89 -6.34 -18.13
CA LEU A 237 28.76 -7.50 -17.92
C LEU A 237 29.60 -7.85 -19.15
N SER A 238 29.05 -7.78 -20.38
CA SER A 238 29.83 -7.99 -21.61
C SER A 238 30.87 -6.89 -21.83
N ASP A 239 30.57 -5.63 -21.49
CA ASP A 239 31.53 -4.52 -21.59
C ASP A 239 32.74 -4.72 -20.65
N TYR A 240 32.54 -5.35 -19.49
CA TYR A 240 33.61 -5.77 -18.58
C TYR A 240 34.27 -7.11 -18.94
N GLY A 241 33.89 -7.75 -20.05
CA GLY A 241 34.44 -9.03 -20.51
C GLY A 241 33.92 -10.27 -19.74
N LEU A 242 32.88 -10.11 -18.92
CA LEU A 242 32.27 -11.19 -18.12
C LEU A 242 31.25 -11.98 -18.97
N PHE A 243 31.75 -12.56 -20.07
CA PHE A 243 30.90 -13.17 -21.10
C PHE A 243 30.14 -14.42 -20.63
N ASN A 244 30.66 -15.18 -19.65
CA ASN A 244 29.97 -16.35 -19.12
C ASN A 244 28.75 -15.95 -18.27
N GLU A 245 28.89 -14.87 -17.51
CA GLU A 245 27.83 -14.27 -16.70
C GLU A 245 26.77 -13.63 -17.62
N ALA A 246 27.22 -12.84 -18.60
CA ALA A 246 26.37 -12.26 -19.65
C ALA A 246 25.54 -13.32 -20.40
N GLN A 247 26.16 -14.44 -20.79
CA GLN A 247 25.50 -15.58 -21.44
C GLN A 247 24.40 -16.20 -20.55
N ARG A 248 24.65 -16.37 -19.24
CA ARG A 248 23.64 -16.87 -18.29
C ARG A 248 22.46 -15.91 -18.15
N TYR A 249 22.71 -14.60 -18.16
CA TYR A 249 21.62 -13.60 -18.19
C TYR A 249 20.80 -13.71 -19.47
N HIS A 250 21.45 -13.85 -20.64
CA HIS A 250 20.75 -14.07 -21.91
C HIS A 250 19.83 -15.30 -21.83
N GLU A 251 20.37 -16.46 -21.46
CA GLU A 251 19.63 -17.73 -21.33
C GLU A 251 18.44 -17.63 -20.35
N ALA A 252 18.61 -16.93 -19.23
CA ALA A 252 17.55 -16.74 -18.24
C ALA A 252 16.43 -15.79 -18.73
N ILE A 253 16.78 -14.72 -19.46
CA ILE A 253 15.80 -13.78 -20.03
C ILE A 253 15.04 -14.43 -21.18
N ASP A 254 15.74 -15.15 -22.05
CA ASP A 254 15.18 -15.92 -23.16
C ASP A 254 14.18 -16.99 -22.66
N GLU A 255 14.51 -17.71 -21.59
CA GLU A 255 13.56 -18.63 -20.95
C GLU A 255 12.39 -17.89 -20.26
N ALA A 256 12.63 -16.73 -19.65
CA ALA A 256 11.57 -15.89 -19.08
C ALA A 256 10.59 -15.36 -20.15
N VAL A 257 11.07 -15.10 -21.38
CA VAL A 257 10.25 -14.73 -22.54
C VAL A 257 9.45 -15.93 -23.07
N ARG A 258 10.05 -17.12 -23.17
CA ARG A 258 9.35 -18.35 -23.60
C ARG A 258 8.29 -18.82 -22.63
N SER A 259 8.60 -18.84 -21.33
CA SER A 259 7.73 -19.40 -20.29
C SER A 259 6.52 -18.52 -19.99
N ASN A 260 6.58 -17.21 -20.27
CA ASN A 260 5.47 -16.31 -20.02
C ASN A 260 4.40 -16.39 -21.12
N THR A 261 3.40 -17.24 -20.87
CA THR A 261 2.24 -17.45 -21.74
C THR A 261 1.18 -16.35 -21.67
N LYS A 262 1.32 -15.37 -20.76
CA LYS A 262 0.39 -14.23 -20.63
C LYS A 262 0.91 -13.02 -21.37
N GLU A 263 0.02 -12.29 -22.03
CA GLU A 263 0.35 -10.98 -22.59
C GLU A 263 0.88 -10.05 -21.48
N SER A 264 2.07 -9.50 -21.70
CA SER A 264 2.71 -8.55 -20.80
C SER A 264 3.19 -7.34 -21.61
N PRO A 265 2.90 -6.11 -21.18
CA PRO A 265 3.39 -4.91 -21.88
C PRO A 265 4.93 -4.82 -21.88
N TYR A 266 5.58 -5.49 -20.92
CA TYR A 266 7.02 -5.48 -20.73
C TYR A 266 7.77 -6.47 -21.65
N LEU A 267 7.17 -7.61 -21.98
CA LEU A 267 7.75 -8.60 -22.90
C LEU A 267 7.34 -8.31 -24.35
N ASN A 268 7.60 -7.07 -24.76
CA ASN A 268 7.26 -6.57 -26.08
C ASN A 268 8.36 -6.86 -27.13
N GLN A 269 8.03 -6.63 -28.40
CA GLN A 269 8.95 -6.89 -29.52
C GLN A 269 10.26 -6.09 -29.44
N SER A 270 10.29 -4.93 -28.77
CA SER A 270 11.52 -4.14 -28.60
C SER A 270 12.52 -4.88 -27.71
N LEU A 271 12.07 -5.42 -26.58
CA LEU A 271 12.91 -6.24 -25.69
C LEU A 271 13.45 -7.48 -26.43
N ILE A 272 12.60 -8.16 -27.18
CA ILE A 272 12.96 -9.35 -27.96
C ILE A 272 14.03 -9.02 -29.03
N ASN A 273 13.88 -7.89 -29.73
CA ASN A 273 14.87 -7.45 -30.71
C ASN A 273 16.22 -7.11 -30.05
N GLN A 274 16.20 -6.46 -28.88
CA GLN A 274 17.41 -6.14 -28.11
C GLN A 274 18.10 -7.40 -27.57
N LEU A 275 17.33 -8.40 -27.13
CA LEU A 275 17.85 -9.70 -26.70
C LEU A 275 18.54 -10.44 -27.87
N THR A 276 17.92 -10.43 -29.06
CA THR A 276 18.49 -11.04 -30.28
C THR A 276 19.78 -10.33 -30.73
N ALA A 277 19.84 -8.99 -30.59
CA ALA A 277 21.04 -8.23 -30.87
C ALA A 277 22.16 -8.53 -29.87
N PHE A 278 21.81 -8.76 -28.60
CA PHE A 278 22.76 -9.18 -27.56
C PHE A 278 23.27 -10.61 -27.77
N GLU A 279 22.42 -11.55 -28.17
CA GLU A 279 22.85 -12.90 -28.58
C GLU A 279 23.88 -12.84 -29.70
N SER A 280 23.57 -12.07 -30.76
CA SER A 280 24.47 -11.86 -31.89
C SER A 280 25.80 -11.23 -31.46
N HIS A 281 25.80 -10.35 -30.46
CA HIS A 281 27.02 -9.78 -29.89
C HIS A 281 27.85 -10.86 -29.14
N LEU A 282 27.21 -11.67 -28.29
CA LEU A 282 27.88 -12.74 -27.55
C LEU A 282 28.45 -13.83 -28.47
N GLU A 283 27.74 -14.22 -29.53
CA GLU A 283 28.27 -15.16 -30.54
C GLU A 283 29.55 -14.61 -31.20
N ASN A 284 29.52 -13.35 -31.62
CA ASN A 284 30.65 -12.69 -32.28
C ASN A 284 31.88 -12.56 -31.39
N VAL A 285 31.70 -12.28 -30.09
CA VAL A 285 32.82 -12.06 -29.15
C VAL A 285 33.34 -13.37 -28.54
N THR A 286 32.48 -14.35 -28.29
CA THR A 286 32.89 -15.64 -27.70
C THR A 286 33.30 -16.70 -28.73
N GLY A 287 32.91 -16.54 -30.00
CA GLY A 287 33.09 -17.53 -31.05
C GLY A 287 32.25 -18.81 -30.87
N LYS A 288 31.42 -18.89 -29.82
CA LYS A 288 30.48 -19.98 -29.59
C LYS A 288 29.16 -19.62 -30.25
N LYS A 289 28.76 -20.39 -31.26
CA LYS A 289 27.39 -20.31 -31.77
C LYS A 289 26.42 -20.98 -30.80
N THR A 290 25.37 -20.29 -30.40
CA THR A 290 24.22 -20.92 -29.74
C THR A 290 23.47 -21.72 -30.80
N SER A 291 23.28 -23.03 -30.59
CA SER A 291 22.80 -23.94 -31.64
C SER A 291 21.28 -23.88 -31.89
N VAL A 292 20.67 -22.71 -31.68
CA VAL A 292 19.23 -22.46 -31.80
C VAL A 292 19.06 -21.26 -32.71
N ASP A 293 18.54 -21.46 -33.93
CA ASP A 293 18.23 -20.35 -34.85
C ASP A 293 17.32 -19.31 -34.17
N PRO A 294 17.80 -18.07 -33.88
CA PRO A 294 16.95 -17.05 -33.26
C PRO A 294 15.79 -16.69 -34.19
N SER A 295 16.04 -16.77 -35.49
CA SER A 295 15.07 -16.53 -36.57
C SER A 295 13.98 -17.60 -36.72
N SER A 296 14.09 -18.77 -36.07
CA SER A 296 13.17 -19.89 -36.28
C SER A 296 11.95 -19.87 -35.36
N TRP A 297 12.07 -19.29 -34.15
CA TRP A 297 10.95 -19.15 -33.21
C TRP A 297 10.31 -17.75 -33.26
N LEU A 298 11.06 -16.72 -33.64
CA LEU A 298 10.60 -15.32 -33.79
C LEU A 298 9.72 -15.06 -35.03
N LYS A 299 9.45 -16.09 -35.85
CA LYS A 299 8.48 -16.00 -36.97
C LYS A 299 7.06 -15.73 -36.44
N PRO A 300 6.20 -15.00 -37.18
CA PRO A 300 5.06 -14.25 -36.63
C PRO A 300 3.86 -15.11 -36.20
N LYS A 301 4.04 -15.89 -35.13
CA LYS A 301 2.96 -16.51 -34.36
C LYS A 301 2.48 -15.60 -33.21
N PHE A 302 3.37 -14.77 -32.65
CA PHE A 302 3.00 -13.72 -31.68
C PHE A 302 2.07 -12.65 -32.27
N GLN A 303 2.27 -12.25 -33.53
CA GLN A 303 1.40 -11.28 -34.21
C GLN A 303 -0.01 -11.79 -34.55
N LYS A 304 -0.25 -13.12 -34.58
CA LYS A 304 -1.51 -13.71 -35.07
C LYS A 304 -2.63 -13.85 -34.04
N LYS A 305 -2.38 -13.52 -32.76
CA LYS A 305 -3.42 -13.54 -31.71
C LYS A 305 -3.71 -12.18 -31.06
N THR A 306 -2.75 -11.26 -31.06
CA THR A 306 -2.82 -10.04 -30.23
C THR A 306 -3.29 -8.79 -30.99
N LEU A 307 -2.88 -8.61 -32.25
CA LEU A 307 -3.14 -7.36 -32.99
C LEU A 307 -4.46 -7.36 -33.78
N THR A 308 -4.94 -8.53 -34.22
CA THR A 308 -6.22 -8.64 -34.96
C THR A 308 -7.44 -8.36 -34.08
N SER A 309 -7.36 -8.62 -32.77
CA SER A 309 -8.47 -8.37 -31.84
C SER A 309 -8.69 -6.90 -31.51
N LEU A 310 -7.66 -6.05 -31.59
CA LEU A 310 -7.72 -4.67 -31.13
C LEU A 310 -8.05 -3.66 -32.23
N TRP A 311 -7.66 -3.92 -33.48
CA TRP A 311 -8.06 -3.08 -34.62
C TRP A 311 -9.49 -3.38 -35.10
N GLY A 312 -9.88 -4.66 -35.16
CA GLY A 312 -11.22 -5.06 -35.61
C GLY A 312 -12.37 -4.57 -34.72
N SER A 313 -12.10 -4.28 -33.44
CA SER A 313 -13.12 -3.77 -32.51
C SER A 313 -13.25 -2.24 -32.48
N LEU A 314 -12.30 -1.50 -33.06
CA LEU A 314 -12.33 -0.02 -33.06
C LEU A 314 -12.85 0.54 -34.38
N GLU A 315 -12.53 -0.08 -35.52
CA GLU A 315 -13.01 0.38 -36.84
C GLU A 315 -14.53 0.22 -37.00
N GLY A 316 -15.12 -0.83 -36.41
CA GLY A 316 -16.56 -1.06 -36.36
C GLY A 316 -17.34 -0.11 -35.45
N SER A 317 -16.69 0.56 -34.50
CA SER A 317 -17.32 1.58 -33.65
C SER A 317 -17.30 2.97 -34.30
N PHE A 318 -16.25 3.29 -35.06
CA PHE A 318 -16.17 4.56 -35.78
C PHE A 318 -17.08 4.61 -37.02
N THR A 319 -17.18 3.53 -37.79
CA THR A 319 -18.18 3.47 -38.89
C THR A 319 -19.61 3.55 -38.37
N LYS A 320 -19.91 2.96 -37.21
CA LYS A 320 -21.24 3.01 -36.57
C LYS A 320 -21.57 4.34 -35.86
N PHE A 321 -20.61 5.27 -35.77
CA PHE A 321 -20.84 6.65 -35.31
C PHE A 321 -20.90 7.68 -36.46
N VAL A 322 -20.55 7.29 -37.70
CA VAL A 322 -20.67 8.12 -38.91
C VAL A 322 -21.87 7.70 -39.77
N SER A 323 -22.18 6.40 -39.83
CA SER A 323 -23.42 5.88 -40.39
C SER A 323 -24.53 5.96 -39.35
N GLY A 324 -25.20 7.11 -39.26
CA GLY A 324 -26.40 7.26 -38.43
C GLY A 324 -27.53 6.38 -38.96
N GLU A 325 -27.90 5.35 -38.21
CA GLU A 325 -29.02 4.47 -38.53
C GLU A 325 -29.88 4.22 -37.28
N GLU A 326 -31.19 4.19 -37.49
CA GLU A 326 -32.23 4.39 -36.47
C GLU A 326 -32.63 3.08 -35.76
N LEU A 327 -33.35 3.21 -34.65
CA LEU A 327 -33.60 2.14 -33.68
C LEU A 327 -34.40 0.95 -34.24
N ALA A 328 -34.02 -0.27 -33.84
CA ALA A 328 -34.88 -1.45 -33.86
C ALA A 328 -35.06 -2.00 -32.43
N GLN A 329 -36.30 -2.32 -32.05
CA GLN A 329 -36.69 -2.73 -30.71
C GLN A 329 -36.38 -4.22 -30.45
N GLU A 330 -35.76 -4.54 -29.31
CA GLU A 330 -35.68 -5.93 -28.81
C GLU A 330 -36.96 -6.34 -28.06
N PRO A 331 -37.50 -7.55 -28.28
CA PRO A 331 -38.66 -8.06 -27.55
C PRO A 331 -38.27 -8.63 -26.17
N ALA A 332 -39.11 -8.35 -25.16
CA ALA A 332 -38.87 -8.75 -23.78
C ALA A 332 -38.95 -10.29 -23.56
N PRO A 333 -38.12 -10.87 -22.65
CA PRO A 333 -38.14 -12.29 -22.34
C PRO A 333 -39.37 -12.69 -21.51
N SER A 334 -39.96 -13.85 -21.85
CA SER A 334 -41.21 -14.34 -21.27
C SER A 334 -41.02 -15.03 -19.91
N ARG A 335 -41.86 -14.67 -18.94
CA ARG A 335 -41.99 -15.39 -17.66
C ARG A 335 -42.70 -16.72 -17.87
N LYS A 336 -42.22 -17.79 -17.23
CA LYS A 336 -42.97 -19.04 -17.02
C LYS A 336 -43.39 -19.14 -15.56
N SER A 337 -44.69 -19.15 -15.31
CA SER A 337 -45.28 -19.50 -14.01
C SER A 337 -45.40 -21.01 -13.87
N THR A 338 -45.20 -21.54 -12.66
CA THR A 338 -45.70 -22.86 -12.26
C THR A 338 -46.15 -22.87 -10.80
N GLU A 339 -47.31 -23.48 -10.58
CA GLU A 339 -48.10 -23.60 -9.36
C GLU A 339 -48.78 -25.00 -9.41
N ILE A 340 -49.16 -25.66 -8.31
CA ILE A 340 -49.10 -25.37 -6.87
C ILE A 340 -48.94 -26.71 -6.13
N MET A 341 -48.40 -26.73 -4.89
CA MET A 341 -48.61 -27.69 -3.76
C MET A 341 -47.31 -27.87 -2.94
N GLY A 342 -47.31 -28.01 -1.61
CA GLY A 342 -48.42 -27.93 -0.65
C GLY A 342 -48.21 -28.83 0.58
N ARG A 343 -48.24 -28.22 1.77
CA ARG A 343 -48.48 -28.79 3.13
C ARG A 343 -47.35 -29.50 3.93
N PHE A 344 -47.34 -29.14 5.23
CA PHE A 344 -47.01 -29.90 6.45
C PHE A 344 -45.54 -30.35 6.68
N ILE A 345 -44.94 -30.20 7.87
CA ILE A 345 -45.36 -29.65 9.19
C ILE A 345 -44.32 -28.61 9.64
#